data_AF-K5WGX7-F1
#
_entry.id   AF-K5WGX7-F1
#
_cell.length_a   1.000
_cell.length_b   1.000
_cell.length_c   1.000
_cell.angle_alpha   90.00
_cell.angle_beta   90.00
_cell.angle_gamma   90.00
#
_symmetry.space_group_name_H-M   'P 1'
#
loop_
_entity.id
_entity.type
_entity.pdbx_description
1 polymer ?
#
loop_
_entity_poly.entity_id
_entity_poly.type
_entity_poly.pdbx_seq_one_letter_code
_entity_poly.pdbx_strand_id
1 'polypeptide(L)'
;MPPKKQQQGSSSKVKDDKTFGLKNKNKSAKVKQQVAQIEKQQALAGKSRAALEKEKEKAMREKEKAEEEKRKKEEAALLKPVQVQKVPFGVDPKTVLCAFFKAGSCDKGNKCKFSHDLDVGRKVEKKNLYEDVREDKAKDTMDQWDEEKLRSVVLSKHGNLRTTTDIVCKYFIEAIETEKFGWFWECPNGGEQCQYRHALPPGFMLRSQRKAAEEAEKANQISLEEFLEVERHKLGTNLTPVTPETFAKWKKTRMDKKQAEDEALRKAKDTQAAAGKNNGMSGRDLFTYNPEWFQDEEEEEEWDLAKYRKEKEEEDLAREGQRIQDLSLQDDGSPSPTGD
;
A
#
# COMPACT_ATOMS: atom_id res chain seq x y z
N MET A 1 39.09 -37.80 12.41
CA MET A 1 37.67 -38.10 12.77
C MET A 1 37.27 -37.23 13.95
N PRO A 2 36.52 -36.13 13.72
CA PRO A 2 36.05 -35.25 14.80
C PRO A 2 34.71 -35.75 15.39
N PRO A 3 34.47 -35.55 16.70
CA PRO A 3 33.34 -36.15 17.41
C PRO A 3 32.00 -35.46 17.10
N LYS A 4 30.96 -36.31 17.06
CA LYS A 4 29.58 -36.02 16.65
C LYS A 4 28.89 -35.09 17.67
N LYS A 5 28.43 -33.93 17.19
CA LYS A 5 27.68 -32.91 17.93
C LYS A 5 26.33 -33.46 18.40
N GLN A 6 26.13 -33.61 19.71
CA GLN A 6 24.83 -33.91 20.32
C GLN A 6 23.88 -32.72 20.18
N GLN A 7 22.70 -32.97 19.62
CA GLN A 7 21.58 -32.03 19.59
C GLN A 7 21.04 -31.81 21.01
N GLN A 8 20.90 -30.54 21.41
CA GLN A 8 20.19 -30.13 22.61
C GLN A 8 18.71 -30.47 22.47
N GLY A 9 18.23 -31.41 23.28
CA GLY A 9 16.80 -31.68 23.45
C GLY A 9 16.12 -30.56 24.23
N SER A 10 15.04 -30.03 23.69
CA SER A 10 14.13 -29.10 24.37
C SER A 10 13.50 -29.77 25.59
N SER A 11 13.88 -29.36 26.80
CA SER A 11 13.24 -29.83 28.03
C SER A 11 11.94 -29.04 28.33
N SER A 12 10.88 -29.26 27.56
CA SER A 12 9.51 -28.98 28.00
C SER A 12 8.92 -30.27 28.55
N LYS A 13 9.34 -30.65 29.77
CA LYS A 13 8.66 -31.72 30.51
C LYS A 13 7.23 -31.24 30.76
N VAL A 14 6.29 -31.80 30.00
CA VAL A 14 4.85 -31.60 30.15
C VAL A 14 4.52 -31.81 31.64
N LYS A 15 4.05 -30.76 32.32
CA LYS A 15 3.62 -30.88 33.72
C LYS A 15 2.48 -31.89 33.76
N ASP A 16 2.66 -33.00 34.47
CA ASP A 16 1.67 -34.07 34.54
C ASP A 16 0.30 -33.52 34.97
N ASP A 17 -0.73 -33.75 34.14
CA ASP A 17 -2.10 -33.32 34.40
C ASP A 17 -2.69 -34.13 35.57
N LYS A 18 -2.61 -33.55 36.77
CA LYS A 18 -3.17 -34.11 38.01
C LYS A 18 -4.70 -34.34 37.97
N THR A 19 -5.39 -33.90 36.93
CA THR A 19 -6.84 -34.09 36.74
C THR A 19 -7.19 -35.19 35.72
N PHE A 20 -6.20 -35.79 35.03
CA PHE A 20 -6.40 -36.76 33.94
C PHE A 20 -7.21 -38.00 34.36
N GLY A 21 -7.06 -38.48 35.59
CA GLY A 21 -7.81 -39.65 36.11
C GLY A 21 -9.22 -39.34 36.66
N LEU A 22 -9.53 -38.08 36.97
CA LEU A 22 -10.82 -37.68 37.54
C LEU A 22 -11.84 -37.27 36.46
N LYS A 23 -11.36 -36.85 35.28
CA LYS A 23 -12.18 -36.39 34.16
C LYS A 23 -13.12 -37.48 33.59
N ASN A 24 -12.81 -38.76 33.79
CA ASN A 24 -13.68 -39.88 33.38
C ASN A 24 -14.85 -40.15 34.39
N LYS A 25 -14.88 -39.46 35.54
CA LYS A 25 -15.94 -39.55 36.57
C LYS A 25 -16.74 -38.24 36.74
N ASN A 26 -16.73 -37.39 35.72
CA ASN A 26 -17.32 -36.03 35.66
C ASN A 26 -18.86 -35.93 35.85
N LYS A 27 -19.55 -37.00 36.25
CA LYS A 27 -21.01 -36.97 36.49
C LYS A 27 -21.37 -36.55 37.93
N SER A 28 -20.46 -36.72 38.89
CA SER A 28 -20.71 -36.32 40.28
C SER A 28 -20.35 -34.85 40.53
N ALA A 29 -21.25 -34.10 41.15
CA ALA A 29 -21.04 -32.69 41.50
C ALA A 29 -19.79 -32.48 42.36
N LYS A 30 -19.47 -33.43 43.26
CA LYS A 30 -18.25 -33.39 44.08
C LYS A 30 -16.98 -33.54 43.25
N VAL A 31 -16.99 -34.38 42.20
CA VAL A 31 -15.84 -34.57 41.30
C VAL A 31 -15.63 -33.32 40.44
N LYS A 32 -16.71 -32.69 39.94
CA LYS A 32 -16.60 -31.41 39.22
C LYS A 32 -16.03 -30.30 40.10
N GLN A 33 -16.47 -30.19 41.35
CA GLN A 33 -15.92 -29.22 42.31
C GLN A 33 -14.44 -29.49 42.61
N GLN A 34 -14.04 -30.75 42.77
CA GLN A 34 -12.66 -31.13 43.02
C GLN A 34 -11.73 -30.83 41.82
N VAL A 35 -12.18 -31.10 40.59
CA VAL A 35 -11.44 -30.74 39.37
C VAL A 35 -11.28 -29.23 39.24
N ALA A 36 -12.36 -28.46 39.45
CA ALA A 36 -12.30 -26.99 39.41
C ALA A 36 -11.38 -26.41 40.50
N GLN A 37 -11.30 -27.05 41.67
CA GLN A 37 -10.38 -26.64 42.74
C GLN A 37 -8.91 -26.93 42.37
N ILE A 38 -8.62 -28.09 41.75
CA ILE A 38 -7.27 -28.46 41.30
C ILE A 38 -6.82 -27.54 40.15
N GLU A 39 -7.70 -27.23 39.20
CA GLU A 39 -7.42 -26.29 38.10
C GLU A 39 -7.15 -24.87 38.61
N LYS A 40 -7.94 -24.38 39.58
CA LYS A 40 -7.68 -23.08 40.25
C LYS A 40 -6.33 -23.07 40.98
N GLN A 41 -5.98 -24.16 41.66
CA GLN A 41 -4.67 -24.28 42.32
C GLN A 41 -3.51 -24.32 41.31
N GLN A 42 -3.67 -25.01 40.18
CA GLN A 42 -2.68 -25.03 39.10
C GLN A 42 -2.53 -23.67 38.41
N ALA A 43 -3.63 -22.94 38.20
CA ALA A 43 -3.59 -21.60 37.60
C ALA A 43 -2.90 -20.55 38.49
N LEU A 44 -2.91 -20.76 39.82
CA LEU A 44 -2.20 -19.93 40.79
C LEU A 44 -0.74 -20.39 41.01
N ALA A 45 -0.43 -21.66 40.74
CA ALA A 45 0.91 -22.22 40.89
C ALA A 45 1.85 -21.73 39.78
N GLY A 46 2.62 -20.69 40.08
CA GLY A 46 3.68 -20.16 39.20
C GLY A 46 3.53 -18.69 38.81
N LYS A 47 2.46 -18.01 39.24
CA LYS A 47 2.31 -16.56 39.09
C LYS A 47 2.74 -15.85 40.37
N SER A 48 3.60 -14.84 40.26
CA SER A 48 3.96 -14.00 41.42
C SER A 48 2.75 -13.18 41.88
N ARG A 49 2.71 -12.82 43.17
CA ARG A 49 1.61 -12.02 43.77
C ARG A 49 1.36 -10.72 42.98
N ALA A 50 2.43 -10.07 42.51
CA ALA A 50 2.38 -8.88 41.68
C ALA A 50 1.74 -9.12 40.28
N ALA A 51 1.94 -10.30 39.68
CA ALA A 51 1.31 -10.63 38.39
C ALA A 51 -0.20 -10.87 38.54
N LEU A 52 -0.62 -11.49 39.65
CA LEU A 52 -2.04 -11.71 39.97
C LEU A 52 -2.80 -10.42 40.29
N GLU A 53 -2.16 -9.47 40.98
CA GLU A 53 -2.75 -8.15 41.25
C GLU A 53 -2.94 -7.34 39.95
N LYS A 54 -1.95 -7.35 39.06
CA LYS A 54 -2.03 -6.66 37.75
C LYS A 54 -3.07 -7.27 36.79
N GLU A 55 -3.29 -8.59 36.84
CA GLU A 55 -4.31 -9.28 36.03
C GLU A 55 -5.72 -8.97 36.55
N LYS A 56 -5.90 -8.91 37.88
CA LYS A 56 -7.17 -8.52 38.51
C LYS A 56 -7.52 -7.06 38.27
N GLU A 57 -6.55 -6.16 38.34
CA GLU A 57 -6.75 -4.73 38.05
C GLU A 57 -7.19 -4.51 36.60
N LYS A 58 -6.56 -5.20 35.64
CA LYS A 58 -6.97 -5.16 34.23
C LYS A 58 -8.38 -5.70 34.02
N ALA A 59 -8.73 -6.82 34.65
CA ALA A 59 -10.06 -7.41 34.54
C ALA A 59 -11.16 -6.53 35.18
N MET A 60 -10.85 -5.82 36.27
CA MET A 60 -11.78 -4.87 36.89
C MET A 60 -11.99 -3.63 35.99
N ARG A 61 -10.91 -3.10 35.42
CA ARG A 61 -10.98 -1.95 34.49
C ARG A 61 -11.71 -2.28 33.19
N GLU A 62 -11.58 -3.50 32.69
CA GLU A 62 -12.30 -3.95 31.49
C GLU A 62 -13.80 -4.11 31.76
N LYS A 63 -14.17 -4.64 32.94
CA LYS A 63 -15.57 -4.73 33.37
C LYS A 63 -16.19 -3.36 33.58
N GLU A 64 -15.48 -2.44 34.23
CA GLU A 64 -15.96 -1.07 34.46
C GLU A 64 -16.19 -0.33 33.13
N LYS A 65 -15.29 -0.47 32.16
CA LYS A 65 -15.46 0.07 30.80
C LYS A 65 -16.67 -0.53 30.07
N ALA A 66 -16.88 -1.84 30.19
CA ALA A 66 -18.01 -2.51 29.56
C ALA A 66 -19.36 -2.10 30.21
N GLU A 67 -19.39 -1.85 31.51
CA GLU A 67 -20.58 -1.34 32.20
C GLU A 67 -20.84 0.13 31.90
N GLU A 68 -19.80 0.96 31.80
CA GLU A 68 -19.92 2.35 31.38
C GLU A 68 -20.43 2.49 29.94
N GLU A 69 -19.94 1.65 29.02
CA GLU A 69 -20.42 1.62 27.63
C GLU A 69 -21.89 1.19 27.55
N LYS A 70 -22.31 0.20 28.34
CA LYS A 70 -23.72 -0.21 28.44
C LYS A 70 -24.59 0.90 29.00
N ARG A 71 -24.18 1.55 30.09
CA ARG A 71 -24.91 2.66 30.70
C ARG A 71 -25.05 3.84 29.73
N LYS A 72 -23.99 4.17 29.00
CA LYS A 72 -24.03 5.23 27.96
C LYS A 72 -24.98 4.88 26.81
N LYS A 73 -25.06 3.61 26.42
CA LYS A 73 -26.00 3.14 25.39
C LYS A 73 -27.45 3.18 25.87
N GLU A 74 -27.70 2.88 27.14
CA GLU A 74 -29.02 3.00 27.77
C GLU A 74 -29.46 4.46 27.94
N GLU A 75 -28.56 5.34 28.40
CA GLU A 75 -28.79 6.79 28.50
C GLU A 75 -29.07 7.41 27.12
N ALA A 76 -28.30 7.02 26.09
CA ALA A 76 -28.53 7.46 24.72
C ALA A 76 -29.85 6.94 24.11
N ALA A 77 -30.36 5.81 24.59
CA ALA A 77 -31.69 5.32 24.19
C ALA A 77 -32.82 6.11 24.86
N LEU A 78 -32.63 6.53 26.13
CA LEU A 78 -33.60 7.31 26.89
C LEU A 78 -33.69 8.77 26.41
N LEU A 79 -32.58 9.34 25.92
CA LEU A 79 -32.50 10.73 25.45
C LEU A 79 -32.95 10.93 24.00
N LYS A 80 -33.52 9.91 23.33
CA LYS A 80 -34.06 10.09 21.97
C LYS A 80 -35.31 10.97 22.00
N PRO A 81 -35.30 12.14 21.36
CA PRO A 81 -36.46 13.04 21.37
C PRO A 81 -37.65 12.41 20.63
N VAL A 82 -38.85 12.52 21.21
CA VAL A 82 -40.09 12.08 20.59
C VAL A 82 -40.36 12.91 19.33
N GLN A 83 -40.11 12.34 18.16
CA GLN A 83 -40.38 13.00 16.87
C GLN A 83 -41.88 13.03 16.57
N VAL A 84 -42.51 14.21 16.74
CA VAL A 84 -43.89 14.44 16.32
C VAL A 84 -43.91 14.73 14.81
N GLN A 85 -44.38 13.75 14.03
CA GLN A 85 -44.52 13.87 12.58
C GLN A 85 -45.71 14.80 12.22
N LYS A 86 -45.42 16.02 11.75
CA LYS A 86 -46.42 16.98 11.26
C LYS A 86 -46.73 16.69 9.79
N VAL A 87 -48.01 16.50 9.47
CA VAL A 87 -48.49 16.32 8.09
C VAL A 87 -49.03 17.65 7.58
N PRO A 88 -48.63 18.13 6.39
CA PRO A 88 -49.21 19.31 5.75
C PRO A 88 -50.72 19.14 5.51
N PHE A 89 -51.46 20.26 5.56
CA PHE A 89 -52.91 20.26 5.35
C PHE A 89 -53.25 19.81 3.91
N GLY A 90 -54.14 18.82 3.77
CA GLY A 90 -54.58 18.28 2.46
C GLY A 90 -53.92 16.96 2.03
N VAL A 91 -52.96 16.41 2.78
CA VAL A 91 -52.36 15.08 2.49
C VAL A 91 -52.93 14.04 3.45
N ASP A 92 -53.48 12.95 2.91
CA ASP A 92 -53.98 11.84 3.72
C ASP A 92 -52.86 11.24 4.57
N PRO A 93 -52.99 11.18 5.90
CA PRO A 93 -51.93 10.69 6.79
C PRO A 93 -51.47 9.27 6.50
N LYS A 94 -52.34 8.43 5.91
CA LYS A 94 -52.00 7.07 5.46
C LYS A 94 -51.16 7.03 4.19
N THR A 95 -50.99 8.12 3.47
CA THR A 95 -50.05 8.20 2.33
C THR A 95 -48.65 8.62 2.77
N VAL A 96 -48.44 8.79 4.09
CA VAL A 96 -47.16 9.16 4.68
C VAL A 96 -46.65 8.00 5.53
N LEU A 97 -45.39 7.59 5.31
CA LEU A 97 -44.74 6.54 6.09
C LEU A 97 -44.61 6.96 7.57
N CYS A 98 -44.95 6.06 8.49
CA CYS A 98 -44.87 6.29 9.92
C CYS A 98 -43.41 6.39 10.39
N ALA A 99 -43.04 7.51 11.00
CA ALA A 99 -41.69 7.71 11.56
C ALA A 99 -41.36 6.66 12.66
N PHE A 100 -42.33 6.31 13.50
CA PHE A 100 -42.15 5.30 14.56
C PHE A 100 -42.03 3.89 14.00
N PHE A 101 -42.71 3.58 12.90
CA PHE A 101 -42.57 2.28 12.22
C PHE A 101 -41.21 2.17 11.54
N LYS A 102 -40.76 3.24 10.88
CA LYS A 102 -39.40 3.35 10.34
C LYS A 102 -38.32 3.20 11.43
N ALA A 103 -38.61 3.67 12.65
CA ALA A 103 -37.74 3.53 13.82
C ALA A 103 -37.95 2.21 14.61
N GLY A 104 -38.85 1.32 14.16
CA GLY A 104 -39.12 0.02 14.82
C GLY A 104 -39.82 0.10 16.18
N SER A 105 -40.42 1.24 16.54
CA SER A 105 -41.05 1.51 17.85
C SER A 105 -42.53 1.88 17.74
N CYS A 106 -43.21 1.45 16.67
CA CYS A 106 -44.63 1.77 16.49
C CYS A 106 -45.54 0.76 17.22
N ASP A 107 -46.05 1.14 18.40
CA ASP A 107 -47.01 0.32 19.16
C ASP A 107 -48.42 0.27 18.54
N LYS A 108 -48.68 1.10 17.51
CA LYS A 108 -50.02 1.27 16.93
C LYS A 108 -50.36 0.25 15.83
N GLY A 109 -49.37 -0.53 15.38
CA GLY A 109 -49.56 -1.61 14.38
C GLY A 109 -50.43 -1.19 13.20
N ASN A 110 -51.37 -2.04 12.79
CA ASN A 110 -52.28 -1.78 11.65
C ASN A 110 -53.30 -0.65 11.90
N LYS A 111 -53.43 -0.16 13.14
CA LYS A 111 -54.30 0.98 13.50
C LYS A 111 -53.54 2.31 13.49
N CYS A 112 -52.27 2.32 13.07
CA CYS A 112 -51.51 3.54 12.94
C CYS A 112 -52.16 4.50 11.93
N LYS A 113 -52.15 5.80 12.28
CA LYS A 113 -52.65 6.88 11.40
C LYS A 113 -51.78 7.05 10.15
N PHE A 114 -50.55 6.57 10.20
CA PHE A 114 -49.53 6.64 9.16
C PHE A 114 -49.30 5.25 8.55
N SER A 115 -48.83 5.19 7.29
CA SER A 115 -48.56 3.92 6.61
C SER A 115 -47.37 3.17 7.22
N HIS A 116 -47.48 1.85 7.27
CA HIS A 116 -46.40 0.91 7.60
C HIS A 116 -45.84 0.22 6.36
N ASP A 117 -46.18 0.71 5.17
CA ASP A 117 -45.64 0.24 3.92
C ASP A 117 -44.39 1.07 3.56
N LEU A 118 -43.23 0.43 3.60
CA LEU A 118 -41.92 1.04 3.32
C LEU A 118 -41.84 1.62 1.90
N ASP A 119 -42.66 1.12 0.97
CA ASP A 119 -42.63 1.57 -0.42
C ASP A 119 -43.29 2.93 -0.61
N VAL A 120 -44.17 3.34 0.31
CA VAL A 120 -44.79 4.69 0.32
C VAL A 120 -43.75 5.80 0.56
N GLY A 121 -42.60 5.47 1.18
CA GLY A 121 -41.49 6.40 1.37
C GLY A 121 -40.62 6.63 0.12
N ARG A 122 -40.74 5.78 -0.90
CA ARG A 122 -39.99 5.92 -2.17
C ARG A 122 -40.70 6.90 -3.08
N LYS A 123 -40.57 8.20 -2.80
CA LYS A 123 -40.85 9.22 -3.82
C LYS A 123 -39.79 9.11 -4.91
N VAL A 124 -40.03 8.23 -5.88
CA VAL A 124 -39.29 8.28 -7.15
C VAL A 124 -39.79 9.55 -7.84
N GLU A 125 -38.90 10.53 -8.06
CA GLU A 125 -39.24 11.70 -8.86
C GLU A 125 -39.73 11.20 -10.23
N LYS A 126 -40.95 11.58 -10.60
CA LYS A 126 -41.53 11.17 -11.87
C LYS A 126 -40.66 11.80 -12.95
N LYS A 127 -39.92 10.94 -13.65
CA LYS A 127 -39.07 11.33 -14.78
C LYS A 127 -39.91 12.15 -15.77
N ASN A 128 -39.50 13.39 -16.04
CA ASN A 128 -40.18 14.24 -17.01
C ASN A 128 -40.14 13.54 -18.37
N LEU A 129 -41.30 13.37 -19.00
CA LEU A 129 -41.43 12.69 -20.30
C LEU A 129 -40.72 13.45 -21.45
N TYR A 130 -40.45 14.74 -21.25
CA TYR A 130 -39.87 15.64 -22.25
C TYR A 130 -38.37 15.92 -22.06
N GLU A 131 -37.76 15.42 -20.98
CA GLU A 131 -36.31 15.59 -20.74
C GLU A 131 -35.58 14.33 -21.22
N ASP A 132 -34.84 14.43 -22.33
CA ASP A 132 -34.03 13.32 -22.85
C ASP A 132 -32.74 13.18 -22.04
N VAL A 133 -32.79 12.23 -21.09
CA VAL A 133 -31.67 11.89 -20.20
C VAL A 133 -30.41 11.43 -20.96
N ARG A 134 -30.47 11.19 -22.27
CA ARG A 134 -29.29 10.91 -23.09
C ARG A 134 -28.41 12.15 -23.27
N GLU A 135 -28.96 13.36 -23.36
CA GLU A 135 -28.15 14.58 -23.53
C GLU A 135 -27.38 14.93 -22.27
N ASP A 136 -28.02 14.83 -21.10
CA ASP A 136 -27.37 15.12 -19.82
C ASP A 136 -26.24 14.11 -19.54
N LYS A 137 -26.43 12.83 -19.89
CA LYS A 137 -25.39 11.80 -19.76
C LYS A 137 -24.26 11.91 -20.79
N ALA A 138 -24.51 12.53 -21.94
CA ALA A 138 -23.48 12.77 -22.95
C ALA A 138 -22.57 13.96 -22.58
N LYS A 139 -23.12 14.94 -21.84
CA LYS A 139 -22.36 16.08 -21.30
C LYS A 139 -21.60 15.74 -20.01
N ASP A 140 -21.95 14.62 -19.37
CA ASP A 140 -21.34 14.13 -18.13
C ASP A 140 -20.05 13.33 -18.44
N THR A 141 -19.01 14.04 -18.88
CA THR A 141 -17.68 13.49 -19.22
C THR A 141 -16.84 13.26 -17.96
N MET A 142 -15.89 12.32 -18.01
CA MET A 142 -15.06 11.89 -16.86
C MET A 142 -14.34 13.03 -16.14
N ASP A 143 -14.03 14.11 -16.87
CA ASP A 143 -13.37 15.32 -16.37
C ASP A 143 -14.10 15.99 -15.18
N GLN A 144 -15.41 15.78 -15.07
CA GLN A 144 -16.23 16.35 -13.99
C GLN A 144 -16.54 15.34 -12.87
N TRP A 145 -15.94 14.15 -12.91
CA TRP A 145 -16.27 13.07 -11.98
C TRP A 145 -15.25 12.96 -10.86
N ASP A 146 -15.73 13.13 -9.63
CA ASP A 146 -14.98 12.77 -8.44
C ASP A 146 -14.76 11.25 -8.37
N GLU A 147 -13.73 10.81 -7.64
CA GLU A 147 -13.37 9.40 -7.54
C GLU A 147 -14.51 8.51 -7.02
N GLU A 148 -15.39 9.04 -6.17
CA GLU A 148 -16.59 8.36 -5.69
C GLU A 148 -17.63 8.16 -6.81
N LYS A 149 -17.82 9.18 -7.67
CA LYS A 149 -18.72 9.10 -8.82
C LYS A 149 -18.19 8.11 -9.85
N LEU A 150 -16.88 8.12 -10.12
CA LEU A 150 -16.21 7.15 -10.98
C LEU A 150 -16.41 5.71 -10.48
N ARG A 151 -16.21 5.48 -9.17
CA ARG A 151 -16.48 4.17 -8.55
C ARG A 151 -17.95 3.77 -8.69
N SER A 152 -18.88 4.69 -8.47
CA SER A 152 -20.31 4.40 -8.61
C SER A 152 -20.70 4.01 -10.04
N VAL A 153 -20.13 4.66 -11.05
CA VAL A 153 -20.38 4.35 -12.46
C VAL A 153 -19.81 2.99 -12.81
N VAL A 154 -18.58 2.70 -12.39
CA VAL A 154 -17.96 1.38 -12.54
C VAL A 154 -18.82 0.29 -11.89
N LEU A 155 -19.26 0.48 -10.63
CA LEU A 155 -20.13 -0.51 -9.98
C LEU A 155 -21.49 -0.67 -10.68
N SER A 156 -22.05 0.41 -11.23
CA SER A 156 -23.36 0.38 -11.90
C SER A 156 -23.32 -0.26 -13.29
N LYS A 157 -22.21 -0.09 -14.01
CA LYS A 157 -21.98 -0.72 -15.32
C LYS A 157 -21.65 -2.19 -15.19
N HIS A 158 -20.97 -2.56 -14.12
CA HIS A 158 -20.60 -3.94 -13.85
C HIS A 158 -21.70 -4.64 -13.05
N GLY A 159 -22.85 -4.86 -13.70
CA GLY A 159 -23.88 -5.77 -13.20
C GLY A 159 -23.34 -7.20 -13.08
N ASN A 160 -22.77 -7.54 -11.93
CA ASN A 160 -22.25 -8.87 -11.55
C ASN A 160 -21.67 -9.70 -12.72
N LEU A 161 -20.66 -9.14 -13.40
CA LEU A 161 -19.93 -9.85 -14.46
C LEU A 161 -19.11 -10.98 -13.83
N ARG A 162 -19.24 -12.19 -14.40
CA ARG A 162 -18.41 -13.37 -14.12
C ARG A 162 -16.98 -13.15 -14.65
N THR A 163 -16.25 -12.19 -14.11
CA THR A 163 -14.82 -12.04 -14.44
C THR A 163 -14.09 -13.25 -13.88
N THR A 164 -13.47 -14.07 -14.74
CA THR A 164 -12.79 -15.29 -14.30
C THR A 164 -11.39 -15.02 -13.76
N THR A 165 -10.88 -13.79 -13.89
CA THR A 165 -9.54 -13.39 -13.44
C THR A 165 -9.57 -12.10 -12.62
N ASP A 166 -8.73 -12.03 -11.59
CA ASP A 166 -8.52 -10.82 -10.76
C ASP A 166 -7.61 -9.77 -11.44
N ILE A 167 -7.14 -10.06 -12.65
CA ILE A 167 -6.27 -9.18 -13.43
C ILE A 167 -7.11 -8.06 -14.04
N VAL A 168 -6.63 -6.83 -13.92
CA VAL A 168 -7.28 -5.64 -14.49
C VAL A 168 -7.13 -5.63 -16.01
N CYS A 169 -8.20 -5.32 -16.74
CA CYS A 169 -8.13 -5.25 -18.20
C CYS A 169 -7.20 -4.13 -18.69
N LYS A 170 -6.33 -4.46 -19.64
CA LYS A 170 -5.41 -3.48 -20.25
C LYS A 170 -6.14 -2.31 -20.91
N TYR A 171 -7.20 -2.59 -21.67
CA TYR A 171 -7.98 -1.57 -22.36
C TYR A 171 -8.74 -0.64 -21.40
N PHE A 172 -9.07 -1.13 -20.21
CA PHE A 172 -9.67 -0.30 -19.16
C PHE A 172 -8.65 0.67 -18.57
N ILE A 173 -7.42 0.22 -18.31
CA ILE A 173 -6.34 1.11 -17.87
C ILE A 173 -6.07 2.18 -18.95
N GLU A 174 -6.01 1.79 -20.22
CA GLU A 174 -5.81 2.71 -21.34
C GLU A 174 -6.97 3.71 -21.52
N ALA A 175 -8.22 3.27 -21.35
CA ALA A 175 -9.38 4.15 -21.42
C ALA A 175 -9.42 5.18 -20.30
N ILE A 176 -8.94 4.81 -19.10
CA ILE A 176 -8.82 5.73 -17.97
C ILE A 176 -7.63 6.67 -18.18
N GLU A 177 -6.48 6.19 -18.67
CA GLU A 177 -5.34 7.03 -18.99
C GLU A 177 -5.61 8.01 -20.13
N THR A 178 -6.54 7.70 -21.02
CA THR A 178 -6.97 8.56 -22.12
C THR A 178 -8.26 9.34 -21.83
N GLU A 179 -8.79 9.28 -20.60
CA GLU A 179 -10.03 9.95 -20.16
C GLU A 179 -11.28 9.59 -20.99
N LYS A 180 -11.19 8.55 -21.83
CA LYS A 180 -12.28 8.04 -22.69
C LYS A 180 -13.23 7.11 -21.94
N PHE A 181 -12.96 6.83 -20.66
CA PHE A 181 -13.83 6.00 -19.84
C PHE A 181 -15.05 6.81 -19.37
N GLY A 182 -16.21 6.56 -20.01
CA GLY A 182 -17.47 7.23 -19.68
C GLY A 182 -18.66 6.28 -19.68
N TRP A 183 -19.87 6.84 -19.53
CA TRP A 183 -21.11 6.06 -19.52
C TRP A 183 -21.32 5.23 -20.80
N PHE A 184 -20.73 5.62 -21.93
CA PHE A 184 -20.86 4.91 -23.20
C PHE A 184 -19.61 4.10 -23.59
N TRP A 185 -18.65 3.92 -22.67
CA TRP A 185 -17.45 3.16 -22.95
C TRP A 185 -17.70 1.66 -22.81
N GLU A 186 -17.39 0.91 -23.86
CA GLU A 186 -17.43 -0.55 -23.90
C GLU A 186 -16.03 -1.10 -24.12
N CYS A 187 -15.68 -2.14 -23.36
CA CYS A 187 -14.37 -2.76 -23.49
C CYS A 187 -14.24 -3.44 -24.88
N PRO A 188 -13.20 -3.15 -25.67
CA PRO A 188 -12.99 -3.82 -26.96
C PRO A 188 -12.78 -5.34 -26.84
N ASN A 189 -12.35 -5.82 -25.67
CA ASN A 189 -12.10 -7.22 -25.37
C ASN A 189 -13.35 -7.97 -24.87
N GLY A 190 -14.51 -7.65 -25.44
CA GLY A 190 -15.78 -8.35 -25.21
C GLY A 190 -16.84 -7.60 -24.40
N GLY A 191 -16.73 -6.28 -24.25
CA GLY A 191 -17.73 -5.42 -23.61
C GLY A 191 -18.04 -5.86 -22.18
N GLU A 192 -19.22 -6.46 -21.99
CA GLU A 192 -19.67 -7.03 -20.72
C GLU A 192 -19.16 -8.47 -20.46
N GLN A 193 -18.55 -9.14 -21.43
CA GLN A 193 -18.01 -10.50 -21.29
C GLN A 193 -16.49 -10.53 -21.15
N CYS A 194 -15.85 -9.39 -20.89
CA CYS A 194 -14.40 -9.37 -20.74
C CYS A 194 -13.95 -10.28 -19.59
N GLN A 195 -12.96 -11.12 -19.87
CA GLN A 195 -12.35 -12.03 -18.90
C GLN A 195 -11.67 -11.31 -17.72
N TYR A 196 -11.28 -10.07 -17.95
CA TYR A 196 -10.50 -9.24 -17.04
C TYR A 196 -11.38 -8.23 -16.30
N ARG A 197 -10.96 -7.84 -15.10
CA ARG A 197 -11.68 -6.91 -14.24
C ARG A 197 -11.61 -5.47 -14.78
N HIS A 198 -12.74 -4.80 -15.01
CA HIS A 198 -12.78 -3.35 -15.27
C HIS A 198 -13.10 -2.55 -14.00
N ALA A 199 -12.29 -2.75 -12.97
CA ALA A 199 -12.32 -1.95 -11.76
C ALA A 199 -10.90 -1.86 -11.21
N LEU A 200 -10.44 -0.63 -10.92
CA LEU A 200 -9.15 -0.37 -10.32
C LEU A 200 -9.08 -1.01 -8.93
N PRO A 201 -8.04 -1.81 -8.62
CA PRO A 201 -7.78 -2.28 -7.27
C PRO A 201 -7.57 -1.09 -6.32
N PRO A 202 -7.97 -1.21 -5.04
CA PRO A 202 -7.74 -0.16 -4.06
C PRO A 202 -6.24 0.14 -3.95
N GLY A 203 -5.84 1.41 -4.16
CA GLY A 203 -4.45 1.86 -4.13
C GLY A 203 -3.70 1.84 -5.47
N PHE A 204 -4.35 1.51 -6.59
CA PHE A 204 -3.71 1.63 -7.91
C PHE A 204 -3.64 3.11 -8.34
N MET A 205 -2.43 3.67 -8.34
CA MET A 205 -2.13 4.99 -8.88
C MET A 205 -1.79 4.92 -10.38
N LEU A 206 -2.46 5.74 -11.20
CA LEU A 206 -2.23 5.83 -12.65
C LEU A 206 -0.77 6.24 -12.96
N ARG A 207 -0.30 5.90 -14.16
CA ARG A 207 1.05 6.29 -14.61
C ARG A 207 1.22 7.81 -14.69
N SER A 208 0.18 8.53 -15.12
CA SER A 208 0.17 10.00 -15.15
C SER A 208 0.30 10.61 -13.75
N GLN A 209 -0.45 10.10 -12.77
CA GLN A 209 -0.38 10.56 -11.39
C GLN A 209 0.97 10.25 -10.73
N ARG A 210 1.53 9.06 -11.00
CA ARG A 210 2.88 8.70 -10.54
C ARG A 210 3.95 9.65 -11.06
N LYS A 211 3.89 9.94 -12.36
CA LYS A 211 4.81 10.88 -13.00
C LYS A 211 4.67 12.30 -12.44
N ALA A 212 3.44 12.76 -12.21
CA ALA A 212 3.18 14.05 -11.58
C ALA A 212 3.70 14.12 -10.14
N ALA A 213 3.55 13.06 -9.35
CA ALA A 213 4.09 12.98 -7.99
C ALA A 213 5.63 12.99 -7.99
N GLU A 214 6.26 12.22 -8.87
CA GLU A 214 7.73 12.22 -9.02
C GLU A 214 8.27 13.57 -9.52
N GLU A 215 7.56 14.24 -10.42
CA GLU A 215 7.90 15.58 -10.89
C GLU A 215 7.74 16.63 -9.79
N ALA A 216 6.69 16.52 -8.97
CA ALA A 216 6.51 17.36 -7.79
C ALA A 216 7.60 17.12 -6.73
N GLU A 217 8.00 15.86 -6.49
CA GLU A 217 9.12 15.54 -5.60
C GLU A 217 10.45 16.10 -6.13
N LYS A 218 10.69 16.02 -7.44
CA LYS A 218 11.86 16.65 -8.08
C LYS A 218 11.82 18.17 -8.02
N ALA A 219 10.64 18.78 -8.15
CA ALA A 219 10.47 20.23 -7.99
C ALA A 219 10.67 20.68 -6.54
N ASN A 220 10.35 19.82 -5.56
CA ASN A 220 10.60 20.06 -4.13
C ASN A 220 12.04 19.80 -3.70
N GLN A 221 12.88 19.22 -4.57
CA GLN A 221 14.32 19.22 -4.34
C GLN A 221 14.80 20.65 -4.54
N ILE A 222 14.96 21.33 -3.41
CA ILE A 222 15.60 22.64 -3.28
C ILE A 222 16.82 22.69 -4.21
N SER A 223 16.90 23.73 -5.04
CA SER A 223 18.03 23.84 -5.96
C SER A 223 19.34 23.91 -5.16
N LEU A 224 20.44 23.47 -5.77
CA LEU A 224 21.74 23.43 -5.09
C LEU A 224 22.11 24.83 -4.54
N GLU A 225 21.73 25.87 -5.25
CA GLU A 225 21.94 27.27 -4.91
C GLU A 225 21.16 27.67 -3.65
N GLU A 226 19.86 27.34 -3.58
CA GLU A 226 19.03 27.67 -2.42
C GLU A 226 19.47 26.89 -1.17
N PHE A 227 19.90 25.63 -1.33
CA PHE A 227 20.55 24.88 -0.25
C PHE A 227 21.85 25.55 0.23
N LEU A 228 22.71 25.99 -0.71
CA LEU A 228 23.96 26.68 -0.38
C LEU A 228 23.73 28.03 0.30
N GLU A 229 22.71 28.78 -0.09
CA GLU A 229 22.35 30.06 0.54
C GLU A 229 21.86 29.88 1.98
N VAL A 230 21.01 28.87 2.21
CA VAL A 230 20.54 28.51 3.56
C VAL A 230 21.70 28.07 4.45
N GLU A 231 22.60 27.22 3.95
CA GLU A 231 23.77 26.77 4.70
C GLU A 231 24.77 27.92 4.94
N ARG A 232 24.97 28.82 3.98
CA ARG A 232 25.81 30.01 4.15
C ARG A 232 25.27 30.94 5.24
N HIS A 233 23.96 31.12 5.33
CA HIS A 233 23.35 31.94 6.38
C HIS A 233 23.41 31.25 7.76
N LYS A 234 23.43 29.91 7.80
CA LYS A 234 23.63 29.14 9.04
C LYS A 234 25.08 29.19 9.55
N LEU A 235 26.07 29.41 8.67
CA LEU A 235 27.45 29.60 9.09
C LEU A 235 27.59 30.92 9.85
N GLY A 236 27.92 30.83 11.14
CA GLY A 236 28.14 32.00 12.01
C GLY A 236 29.42 32.79 11.67
N THR A 237 29.71 33.81 12.47
CA THR A 237 30.82 34.76 12.24
C THR A 237 32.23 34.20 12.51
N ASN A 238 32.35 33.03 13.15
CA ASN A 238 33.65 32.40 13.47
C ASN A 238 34.14 31.49 12.33
N LEU A 239 34.54 32.11 11.21
CA LEU A 239 35.05 31.41 10.03
C LEU A 239 36.60 31.36 10.05
N THR A 240 37.17 30.18 9.84
CA THR A 240 38.63 30.04 9.65
C THR A 240 39.04 30.51 8.25
N PRO A 241 39.98 31.45 8.10
CA PRO A 241 40.45 31.88 6.79
C PRO A 241 41.15 30.72 6.07
N VAL A 242 40.92 30.62 4.76
CA VAL A 242 41.53 29.61 3.90
C VAL A 242 42.93 30.09 3.52
N THR A 243 43.92 29.74 4.34
CA THR A 243 45.34 29.91 4.06
C THR A 243 45.92 28.56 3.62
N PRO A 244 47.10 28.52 2.97
CA PRO A 244 47.71 27.26 2.55
C PRO A 244 47.88 26.26 3.71
N GLU A 245 48.18 26.76 4.90
CA GLU A 245 48.36 25.94 6.11
C GLU A 245 47.04 25.37 6.64
N THR A 246 45.97 26.16 6.66
CA THR A 246 44.64 25.68 7.11
C THR A 246 44.03 24.73 6.08
N PHE A 247 44.25 24.99 4.79
CA PHE A 247 43.84 24.09 3.71
C PHE A 247 44.59 22.75 3.72
N ALA A 248 45.90 22.75 3.99
CA ALA A 248 46.67 21.51 4.11
C ALA A 248 46.18 20.64 5.28
N LYS A 249 45.84 21.26 6.43
CA LYS A 249 45.21 20.58 7.57
C LYS A 249 43.84 20.02 7.18
N TRP A 250 42.98 20.82 6.54
CA TRP A 250 41.68 20.38 6.04
C TRP A 250 41.79 19.22 5.06
N LYS A 251 42.69 19.30 4.08
CA LYS A 251 42.88 18.26 3.05
C LYS A 251 43.30 16.93 3.68
N LYS A 252 44.22 16.96 4.66
CA LYS A 252 44.58 15.77 5.44
C LYS A 252 43.36 15.20 6.16
N THR A 253 42.65 16.02 6.93
CA THR A 253 41.44 15.55 7.66
C THR A 253 40.34 14.99 6.74
N ARG A 254 40.18 15.53 5.52
CA ARG A 254 39.23 15.03 4.53
C ARG A 254 39.68 13.72 3.90
N MET A 255 40.97 13.59 3.58
CA MET A 255 41.54 12.35 3.04
C MET A 255 41.49 11.24 4.09
N ASP A 256 41.86 11.55 5.34
CA ASP A 256 41.80 10.60 6.46
C ASP A 256 40.35 10.18 6.73
N LYS A 257 39.39 11.11 6.70
CA LYS A 257 37.97 10.79 6.84
C LYS A 257 37.47 9.90 5.70
N LYS A 258 37.83 10.20 4.46
CA LYS A 258 37.45 9.38 3.29
C LYS A 258 38.04 7.98 3.40
N GLN A 259 39.32 7.87 3.74
CA GLN A 259 39.98 6.57 3.94
C GLN A 259 39.34 5.79 5.08
N ALA A 260 38.98 6.44 6.19
CA ALA A 260 38.28 5.79 7.29
C ALA A 260 36.86 5.32 6.91
N GLU A 261 36.13 6.09 6.09
CA GLU A 261 34.82 5.69 5.55
C GLU A 261 34.95 4.51 4.58
N ASP A 262 35.93 4.55 3.67
CA ASP A 262 36.22 3.48 2.71
C ASP A 262 36.68 2.20 3.44
N GLU A 263 37.54 2.32 4.47
CA GLU A 263 37.99 1.21 5.31
C GLU A 263 36.84 0.64 6.16
N ALA A 264 35.95 1.49 6.69
CA ALA A 264 34.77 1.04 7.41
C ALA A 264 33.78 0.30 6.49
N LEU A 265 33.57 0.80 5.27
CA LEU A 265 32.77 0.12 4.25
C LEU A 265 33.41 -1.21 3.84
N ARG A 266 34.73 -1.23 3.63
CA ARG A 266 35.48 -2.45 3.35
C ARG A 266 35.36 -3.48 4.48
N LYS A 267 35.53 -3.06 5.73
CA LYS A 267 35.38 -3.92 6.90
C LYS A 267 33.93 -4.42 7.06
N ALA A 268 32.94 -3.58 6.77
CA ALA A 268 31.54 -3.98 6.76
C ALA A 268 31.30 -5.05 5.68
N LYS A 269 31.83 -4.87 4.47
CA LYS A 269 31.81 -5.87 3.40
C LYS A 269 32.54 -7.16 3.82
N ASP A 270 33.69 -7.06 4.47
CA ASP A 270 34.45 -8.21 5.01
C ASP A 270 33.61 -8.99 6.03
N THR A 271 32.90 -8.31 6.94
CA THR A 271 32.02 -9.00 7.90
C THR A 271 30.80 -9.64 7.24
N GLN A 272 30.23 -9.02 6.21
CA GLN A 272 29.11 -9.57 5.45
C GLN A 272 29.55 -10.79 4.61
N ALA A 273 30.73 -10.72 4.02
CA ALA A 273 31.34 -11.81 3.27
C ALA A 273 31.71 -12.99 4.19
N ALA A 274 32.32 -12.73 5.34
CA ALA A 274 32.61 -13.75 6.35
C ALA A 274 31.35 -14.42 6.93
N ALA A 275 30.22 -13.69 6.97
CA ALA A 275 28.91 -14.22 7.34
C ALA A 275 28.20 -15.00 6.22
N GLY A 276 28.85 -15.19 5.06
CA GLY A 276 28.29 -15.90 3.91
C GLY A 276 27.16 -15.15 3.20
N LYS A 277 27.00 -13.85 3.46
CA LYS A 277 25.90 -13.03 2.94
C LYS A 277 26.38 -12.16 1.78
N ASN A 278 26.82 -12.80 0.70
CA ASN A 278 27.23 -12.13 -0.54
C ASN A 278 26.05 -11.72 -1.44
N ASN A 279 24.82 -12.02 -1.03
CA ASN A 279 23.61 -11.76 -1.79
C ASN A 279 23.30 -10.25 -1.79
N GLY A 280 23.72 -9.53 -2.84
CA GLY A 280 23.46 -8.09 -3.02
C GLY A 280 24.65 -7.27 -3.52
N MET A 281 25.86 -7.84 -3.61
CA MET A 281 26.98 -7.19 -4.28
C MET A 281 26.87 -7.35 -5.80
N SER A 282 27.10 -6.26 -6.54
CA SER A 282 27.22 -6.32 -8.00
C SER A 282 28.42 -7.17 -8.40
N GLY A 283 28.38 -7.85 -9.56
CA GLY A 283 29.52 -8.66 -10.05
C GLY A 283 30.84 -7.87 -10.10
N ARG A 284 30.78 -6.56 -10.44
CA ARG A 284 31.94 -5.65 -10.39
C ARG A 284 32.45 -5.41 -8.97
N ASP A 285 31.54 -5.33 -8.01
CA ASP A 285 31.88 -5.14 -6.60
C ASP A 285 32.53 -6.40 -6.02
N LEU A 286 32.07 -7.58 -6.45
CA LEU A 286 32.66 -8.86 -6.08
C LEU A 286 34.09 -9.02 -6.64
N PHE A 287 34.30 -8.66 -7.91
CA PHE A 287 35.61 -8.74 -8.58
C PHE A 287 36.64 -7.76 -8.00
N THR A 288 36.21 -6.54 -7.64
CA THR A 288 37.11 -5.55 -7.01
C THR A 288 37.40 -5.85 -5.54
N TYR A 289 36.50 -6.57 -4.87
CA TYR A 289 36.63 -6.97 -3.47
C TYR A 289 37.64 -8.11 -3.28
N ASN A 290 37.54 -9.18 -4.09
CA ASN A 290 38.56 -10.22 -4.14
C ASN A 290 38.71 -10.81 -5.55
N PRO A 291 39.67 -10.32 -6.36
CA PRO A 291 39.92 -10.84 -7.70
C PRO A 291 40.32 -12.32 -7.75
N GLU A 292 40.90 -12.85 -6.66
CA GLU A 292 41.35 -14.26 -6.61
C GLU A 292 40.20 -15.25 -6.50
N TRP A 293 38.99 -14.82 -6.13
CA TRP A 293 37.80 -15.68 -6.15
C TRP A 293 37.31 -16.01 -7.57
N PHE A 294 37.87 -15.36 -8.59
CA PHE A 294 37.49 -15.48 -9.99
C PHE A 294 38.65 -15.91 -10.89
N GLN A 295 39.74 -16.37 -10.30
CA GLN A 295 40.81 -17.04 -11.04
C GLN A 295 40.45 -18.52 -11.11
N ASP A 296 39.90 -18.96 -12.24
CA ASP A 296 39.66 -20.38 -12.50
C ASP A 296 40.99 -21.08 -12.85
N GLU A 297 41.25 -22.23 -12.21
CA GLU A 297 42.47 -23.04 -12.41
C GLU A 297 42.40 -23.98 -13.64
N GLU A 298 41.30 -23.97 -14.41
CA GLU A 298 41.15 -24.76 -15.62
C GLU A 298 41.39 -23.92 -16.87
N GLU A 299 42.34 -24.38 -17.68
CA GLU A 299 42.77 -23.86 -18.99
C GLU A 299 41.64 -24.01 -20.03
N GLU A 300 40.54 -23.27 -19.84
CA GLU A 300 39.41 -23.22 -20.77
C GLU A 300 39.74 -22.24 -21.92
N GLU A 301 39.47 -22.65 -23.16
CA GLU A 301 39.79 -21.91 -24.39
C GLU A 301 39.51 -20.40 -24.27
N GLU A 302 40.58 -19.62 -24.11
CA GLU A 302 40.56 -18.17 -23.92
C GLU A 302 39.93 -17.51 -25.16
N TRP A 303 38.61 -17.29 -25.12
CA TRP A 303 37.95 -16.41 -26.07
C TRP A 303 38.58 -15.03 -25.92
N ASP A 304 39.39 -14.62 -26.89
CA ASP A 304 40.05 -13.31 -26.93
C ASP A 304 39.00 -12.20 -27.11
N LEU A 305 38.36 -11.86 -25.99
CA LEU A 305 37.35 -10.80 -25.86
C LEU A 305 37.94 -9.43 -26.21
N ALA A 306 39.26 -9.24 -26.13
CA ALA A 306 39.91 -8.01 -26.51
C ALA A 306 39.89 -7.84 -28.04
N LYS A 307 40.17 -8.92 -28.78
CA LYS A 307 40.01 -8.94 -30.24
C LYS A 307 38.57 -8.70 -30.67
N TYR A 308 37.60 -9.39 -30.05
CA TYR A 308 36.18 -9.20 -30.36
C TYR A 308 35.69 -7.78 -30.06
N ARG A 309 36.12 -7.18 -28.94
CA ARG A 309 35.78 -5.78 -28.59
C ARG A 309 36.34 -4.81 -29.63
N LYS A 310 37.58 -5.00 -30.05
CA LYS A 310 38.22 -4.15 -31.06
C LYS A 310 37.52 -4.26 -32.41
N GLU A 311 37.20 -5.48 -32.85
CA GLU A 311 36.43 -5.71 -34.09
C GLU A 311 35.05 -5.04 -34.03
N LYS A 312 34.37 -5.08 -32.88
CA LYS A 312 33.08 -4.40 -32.69
C LYS A 312 33.19 -2.88 -32.68
N GLU A 313 34.18 -2.33 -32.00
CA GLU A 313 34.43 -0.88 -31.98
C GLU A 313 34.74 -0.36 -33.39
N GLU A 314 35.51 -1.10 -34.18
CA GLU A 314 35.81 -0.77 -35.58
C GLU A 314 34.56 -0.87 -36.47
N GLU A 315 33.72 -1.89 -36.29
CA GLU A 315 32.45 -2.04 -37.00
C GLU A 315 31.48 -0.88 -36.68
N ASP A 316 31.36 -0.52 -35.41
CA ASP A 316 30.50 0.59 -34.97
C ASP A 316 31.01 1.95 -35.46
N LEU A 317 32.34 2.18 -35.44
CA LEU A 317 32.96 3.36 -36.04
C LEU A 317 32.75 3.42 -37.55
N ALA A 318 32.84 2.30 -38.26
CA ALA A 318 32.57 2.25 -39.70
C ALA A 318 31.10 2.55 -40.01
N ARG A 319 30.17 2.01 -39.22
CA ARG A 319 28.72 2.26 -39.35
C ARG A 319 28.39 3.72 -39.07
N GLU A 320 29.01 4.31 -38.05
CA GLU A 320 28.85 5.72 -37.72
C GLU A 320 29.48 6.62 -38.79
N GLY A 321 30.64 6.24 -39.33
CA GLY A 321 31.27 6.93 -40.46
C GLY A 321 30.41 6.92 -41.72
N GLN A 322 29.78 5.78 -42.05
CA GLN A 322 28.81 5.68 -43.13
C GLN A 322 27.58 6.55 -42.87
N ARG A 323 27.03 6.52 -41.65
CA ARG A 323 25.91 7.39 -41.25
C ARG A 323 26.26 8.88 -41.40
N ILE A 324 27.47 9.29 -41.00
CA ILE A 324 27.96 10.66 -41.15
C ILE A 324 28.15 11.02 -42.63
N GLN A 325 28.68 10.10 -43.44
CA GLN A 325 28.86 10.31 -44.88
C GLN A 325 27.53 10.44 -45.63
N ASP A 326 26.55 9.60 -45.29
CA ASP A 326 25.20 9.66 -45.87
C ASP A 326 24.46 10.96 -45.47
N LEU A 327 24.67 11.43 -44.24
CA LEU A 327 24.17 12.74 -43.78
C LEU A 327 24.88 13.91 -44.46
N SER A 328 26.19 13.80 -44.71
CA SER A 328 26.97 14.83 -45.40
C SER A 328 26.56 14.97 -46.88
N LEU A 329 26.24 13.86 -47.56
CA LEU A 329 25.80 13.88 -48.97
C LEU A 329 24.38 14.42 -49.16
N GLN A 330 23.57 14.50 -48.09
CA GLN A 330 22.24 15.10 -48.11
C GLN A 330 22.24 16.63 -47.93
N ASP A 331 23.34 17.22 -47.47
CA ASP A 331 23.46 18.67 -47.23
C ASP A 331 23.95 19.45 -48.47
N ASP A 332 24.49 18.76 -49.48
CA ASP A 332 24.98 19.37 -50.74
C ASP A 332 23.86 19.65 -51.78
N GLY A 333 22.60 19.65 -51.34
CA GLY A 333 21.42 20.01 -52.12
C GLY A 333 21.28 21.52 -52.33
N SER A 334 22.08 22.05 -53.25
CA SER A 334 22.03 23.45 -53.74
C SER A 334 20.61 24.06 -53.87
N PRO A 335 20.41 25.32 -53.41
CA PRO A 335 19.13 26.02 -53.57
C PRO A 335 18.93 26.47 -55.03
N SER A 336 17.87 25.96 -55.66
CA SER A 336 17.37 26.43 -56.96
C SER A 336 16.94 27.90 -56.89
N PRO A 337 17.48 28.81 -57.72
CA PRO A 337 16.96 30.17 -57.83
C PRO A 337 15.69 30.15 -58.70
N THR A 338 14.58 30.56 -58.07
CA THR A 338 13.28 30.82 -58.70
C THR A 338 13.36 31.98 -59.70
N GLY A 339 12.69 31.82 -60.84
CA GLY A 339 12.70 32.73 -61.97
C GLY A 339 11.98 34.07 -61.76
N ASP A 340 12.34 34.99 -62.66
CA ASP A 340 11.62 36.20 -63.06
C ASP A 340 11.09 35.99 -64.49
#